data_AF-A0A7X1G991-F1
#
_entry.id   AF-A0A7X1G991-F1
#
_cell.length_a   1.000
_cell.length_b   1.000
_cell.length_c   1.000
_cell.angle_alpha   90.00
_cell.angle_beta   90.00
_cell.angle_gamma   90.00
#
_symmetry.space_group_name_H-M   'P 1'
#
loop_
_entity.id
_entity.type
_entity.pdbx_description
1 polymer ?
#
loop_
_entity_poly.entity_id
_entity_poly.type
_entity_poly.pdbx_seq_one_letter_code
_entity_poly.pdbx_strand_id
1 'polypeptide(L)'
;MSHDNAISLAHATSPSAKVDPLATSTHMPPARFFEDGTALNRLLLEAPYMARCSDDKTATRVRPREYALRYPYMQVNRLGMVSWLVFDLDHANALAWDDAGLPAPNLMVRNRKSGHSQLFYAVPSVCTTENARVKPIQYMKAIYTAFAARLDADMDYHGGPVAKTPGHPWWETTEFHTHVYELGELANAVELTVKPWATGPKLDQVSHSRHCILFEQLRYFAYSIVNRERELGSFESFMRSLDAYAYNHNSFLKQGFSENLPLSSIRSTVKSVGRWTWDRYTGDRRCHRGAMQLDGSLSLTERQSLAAQRTNELRHKATESKIRAACRQLQDQGKALVRSAIATLAGVSVRTV
;
A
#
# COMPACT_ATOMS: atom_id res chain seq x y z
N MET A 1 21.52 -66.10 39.70
CA MET A 1 22.71 -65.35 39.25
C MET A 1 22.26 -64.48 38.10
N SER A 2 21.94 -63.23 38.42
CA SER A 2 21.35 -62.25 37.50
C SER A 2 22.47 -61.61 36.66
N HIS A 3 22.28 -61.56 35.34
CA HIS A 3 23.13 -60.79 34.44
C HIS A 3 22.51 -59.41 34.24
N ASP A 4 23.12 -58.41 34.88
CA ASP A 4 22.90 -56.99 34.59
C ASP A 4 23.64 -56.61 33.30
N ASN A 5 22.87 -56.13 32.32
CA ASN A 5 23.40 -55.53 31.10
C ASN A 5 23.61 -54.04 31.33
N ALA A 6 24.86 -53.61 31.39
CA ALA A 6 25.25 -52.21 31.50
C ALA A 6 25.02 -51.48 30.16
N ILE A 7 24.14 -50.48 30.16
CA ILE A 7 23.98 -49.53 29.05
C ILE A 7 25.00 -48.42 29.23
N SER A 8 25.98 -48.36 28.33
CA SER A 8 26.99 -47.30 28.25
C SER A 8 26.37 -46.04 27.63
N LEU A 9 26.30 -44.96 28.42
CA LEU A 9 25.91 -43.62 27.97
C LEU A 9 27.10 -42.96 27.24
N ALA A 10 27.07 -42.96 25.91
CA ALA A 10 27.97 -42.15 25.11
C ALA A 10 27.53 -40.67 25.15
N HIS A 11 28.37 -39.82 25.71
CA HIS A 11 28.25 -38.37 25.65
C HIS A 11 28.32 -37.86 24.21
N ALA A 12 27.18 -37.47 23.64
CA ALA A 12 27.14 -36.67 22.42
C ALA A 12 27.53 -35.22 22.75
N THR A 13 28.71 -34.83 22.28
CA THR A 13 29.25 -33.47 22.37
C THR A 13 28.40 -32.55 21.51
N SER A 14 27.80 -31.53 22.10
CA SER A 14 27.02 -30.51 21.39
C SER A 14 27.94 -29.69 20.46
N PRO A 15 27.55 -29.40 19.21
CA PRO A 15 28.34 -28.53 18.36
C PRO A 15 28.21 -27.09 18.86
N SER A 16 29.36 -26.55 19.25
CA SER A 16 29.60 -25.15 19.57
C SER A 16 28.87 -24.21 18.59
N ALA A 17 27.89 -23.48 19.10
CA ALA A 17 27.35 -22.31 18.44
C ALA A 17 28.48 -21.28 18.34
N LYS A 18 29.05 -21.10 17.14
CA LYS A 18 29.94 -19.99 16.84
C LYS A 18 29.13 -18.69 16.96
N VAL A 19 29.22 -18.06 18.13
CA VAL A 19 28.76 -16.70 18.36
C VAL A 19 29.69 -15.77 17.57
N ASP A 20 29.19 -15.21 16.47
CA ASP A 20 29.90 -14.15 15.72
C ASP A 20 30.16 -12.96 16.67
N PRO A 21 31.38 -12.42 16.80
CA PRO A 21 31.75 -11.47 17.87
C PRO A 21 31.07 -10.08 17.81
N LEU A 22 30.21 -9.82 16.82
CA LEU A 22 29.49 -8.55 16.70
C LEU A 22 28.13 -8.51 17.43
N ALA A 23 27.69 -9.62 18.03
CA ALA A 23 26.40 -9.72 18.71
C ALA A 23 26.46 -9.34 20.20
N THR A 24 27.00 -8.15 20.52
CA THR A 24 26.89 -7.55 21.86
C THR A 24 26.50 -6.09 21.71
N SER A 25 25.25 -5.78 22.08
CA SER A 25 24.50 -4.52 21.86
C SER A 25 25.20 -3.26 22.43
N THR A 26 26.26 -2.82 21.76
CA THR A 26 26.96 -1.53 21.95
C THR A 26 26.83 -0.62 20.73
N HIS A 27 26.22 -1.11 19.66
CA HIS A 27 26.00 -0.36 18.44
C HIS A 27 25.03 0.80 18.68
N MET A 28 25.46 2.01 18.32
CA MET A 28 24.61 3.20 18.31
C MET A 28 23.93 3.33 16.95
N PRO A 29 22.60 3.54 16.89
CA PRO A 29 21.90 3.73 15.63
C PRO A 29 22.49 4.91 14.82
N PRO A 30 22.52 4.82 13.48
CA PRO A 30 22.95 5.93 12.63
C PRO A 30 22.19 7.23 12.91
N ALA A 31 22.88 8.37 12.82
CA ALA A 31 22.27 9.70 13.04
C ALA A 31 21.05 9.96 12.14
N ARG A 32 21.02 9.37 10.93
CA ARG A 32 19.89 9.47 9.98
C ARG A 32 18.53 9.09 10.56
N PHE A 33 18.46 8.26 11.60
CA PHE A 33 17.21 7.97 12.30
C PHE A 33 16.57 9.19 12.96
N PHE A 34 17.39 10.18 13.31
CA PHE A 34 16.98 11.41 14.00
C PHE A 34 16.97 12.62 13.06
N GLU A 35 17.17 12.40 11.75
CA GLU A 35 17.05 13.42 10.72
C GLU A 35 15.64 13.38 10.12
N ASP A 36 14.89 14.47 10.30
CA ASP A 36 13.52 14.58 9.81
C ASP A 36 13.45 14.40 8.29
N GLY A 37 12.40 13.73 7.85
CA GLY A 37 12.12 13.53 6.43
C GLY A 37 12.93 12.41 5.76
N THR A 38 13.70 11.61 6.50
CA THR A 38 14.34 10.38 5.98
C THR A 38 13.43 9.15 6.14
N ALA A 39 13.66 8.10 5.34
CA ALA A 39 12.90 6.86 5.44
C ALA A 39 13.24 6.09 6.74
N LEU A 40 14.47 6.25 7.24
CA LEU A 40 14.90 5.70 8.53
C LEU A 40 14.22 6.41 9.71
N ASN A 41 14.09 7.74 9.66
CA ASN A 41 13.33 8.48 10.66
C ASN A 41 11.86 8.05 10.68
N ARG A 42 11.23 7.85 9.52
CA ARG A 42 9.88 7.27 9.45
C ARG A 42 9.82 5.89 10.11
N LEU A 43 10.80 5.02 9.90
CA LEU A 43 10.84 3.71 10.57
C LEU A 43 10.79 3.86 12.10
N LEU A 44 11.57 4.79 12.66
CA LEU A 44 11.56 5.08 14.09
C LEU A 44 10.18 5.60 14.55
N LEU A 45 9.57 6.53 13.82
CA LEU A 45 8.25 7.08 14.17
C LEU A 45 7.13 6.02 14.08
N GLU A 46 7.22 5.12 13.12
CA GLU A 46 6.21 4.10 12.80
C GLU A 46 6.39 2.77 13.53
N ALA A 47 7.53 2.59 14.21
CA ALA A 47 7.74 1.47 15.13
C ALA A 47 6.91 1.64 16.42
N PRO A 48 6.51 0.53 17.08
CA PRO A 48 5.89 0.59 18.40
C PRO A 48 6.78 1.30 19.41
N TYR A 49 6.19 2.07 20.34
CA TYR A 49 6.95 2.70 21.42
C TYR A 49 7.81 1.67 22.19
N MET A 50 7.21 0.51 22.51
CA MET A 50 7.90 -0.68 23.00
C MET A 50 7.92 -1.74 21.90
N ALA A 51 9.00 -1.76 21.12
CA ALA A 51 9.17 -2.65 19.98
C ALA A 51 9.77 -4.00 20.40
N ARG A 52 9.28 -5.09 19.81
CA ARG A 52 9.96 -6.38 19.88
C ARG A 52 11.28 -6.32 19.11
N CYS A 53 12.31 -6.98 19.62
CA CYS A 53 13.63 -7.05 19.01
C CYS A 53 14.40 -8.31 19.44
N SER A 54 15.40 -8.70 18.66
CA SER A 54 16.21 -9.89 18.93
C SER A 54 17.49 -9.91 18.08
N ASP A 55 18.48 -10.69 18.54
CA ASP A 55 19.70 -10.98 17.80
C ASP A 55 19.46 -11.96 16.63
N ASP A 56 18.34 -12.68 16.67
CA ASP A 56 17.83 -13.63 15.67
C ASP A 56 16.38 -13.32 15.28
N LYS A 57 15.70 -14.22 14.56
CA LYS A 57 14.30 -14.05 14.13
C LYS A 57 13.26 -14.31 15.25
N THR A 58 13.65 -14.55 16.51
CA THR A 58 12.74 -15.05 17.57
C THR A 58 11.93 -13.98 18.31
N ALA A 59 12.24 -12.70 18.14
CA ALA A 59 11.52 -11.57 18.75
C ALA A 59 11.44 -11.62 20.29
N THR A 60 12.47 -12.16 20.96
CA THR A 60 12.48 -12.49 22.39
C THR A 60 12.54 -11.30 23.36
N ARG A 61 12.93 -10.10 22.91
CA ARG A 61 13.07 -8.91 23.77
C ARG A 61 12.06 -7.84 23.40
N VAL A 62 11.66 -7.05 24.38
CA VAL A 62 10.85 -5.82 24.19
C VAL A 62 11.64 -4.64 24.75
N ARG A 63 11.84 -3.59 23.96
CA ARG A 63 12.62 -2.41 24.32
C ARG A 63 11.97 -1.14 23.76
N PRO A 64 12.26 0.04 24.32
CA PRO A 64 11.93 1.29 23.65
C PRO A 64 12.52 1.28 22.24
N ARG A 65 11.77 1.77 21.25
CA ARG A 65 12.14 1.71 19.82
C ARG A 65 13.54 2.24 19.51
N GLU A 66 14.00 3.27 20.22
CA GLU A 66 15.34 3.87 20.08
C GLU A 66 16.45 2.86 20.46
N TYR A 67 16.16 1.96 21.40
CA TYR A 67 17.04 0.86 21.81
C TYR A 67 16.84 -0.38 20.94
N ALA A 68 15.64 -0.62 20.44
CA ALA A 68 15.35 -1.75 19.55
C ALA A 68 16.18 -1.68 18.24
N LEU A 69 16.50 -0.47 17.77
CA LEU A 69 17.40 -0.22 16.62
C LEU A 69 18.80 -0.82 16.76
N ARG A 70 19.22 -1.16 17.99
CA ARG A 70 20.55 -1.76 18.27
C ARG A 70 20.59 -3.26 18.03
N TYR A 71 19.46 -3.85 17.63
CA TYR A 71 19.33 -5.28 17.35
C TYR A 71 19.15 -5.51 15.84
N PRO A 72 19.65 -6.63 15.30
CA PRO A 72 19.53 -6.93 13.88
C PRO A 72 18.08 -7.19 13.46
N TYR A 73 17.19 -7.61 14.37
CA TYR A 73 15.77 -7.75 14.07
C TYR A 73 14.93 -6.91 15.01
N MET A 74 13.93 -6.20 14.46
CA MET A 74 12.99 -5.38 15.23
C MET A 74 11.58 -5.37 14.62
N GLN A 75 10.61 -5.04 15.46
CA GLN A 75 9.25 -4.78 15.03
C GLN A 75 9.15 -3.38 14.40
N VAL A 76 8.72 -3.32 13.14
CA VAL A 76 8.69 -2.09 12.34
C VAL A 76 7.31 -1.44 12.22
N ASN A 77 6.25 -2.20 12.50
CA ASN A 77 4.86 -1.73 12.47
C ASN A 77 4.25 -1.73 13.89
N ARG A 78 3.54 -0.65 14.23
CA ARG A 78 2.75 -0.56 15.48
C ARG A 78 1.70 -1.67 15.58
N LEU A 79 1.32 -2.03 16.80
CA LEU A 79 0.23 -2.97 17.01
C LEU A 79 -1.07 -2.40 16.44
N GLY A 80 -1.76 -3.20 15.60
CA GLY A 80 -3.03 -2.78 14.98
C GLY A 80 -2.90 -1.73 13.88
N MET A 81 -1.68 -1.44 13.41
CA MET A 81 -1.44 -0.47 12.34
C MET A 81 -0.33 -0.98 11.40
N VAL A 82 -0.58 -0.96 10.10
CA VAL A 82 0.42 -1.31 9.08
C VAL A 82 0.83 -0.05 8.33
N SER A 83 2.07 0.37 8.53
CA SER A 83 2.67 1.56 7.90
C SER A 83 3.77 1.21 6.92
N TRP A 84 4.29 -0.02 7.00
CA TRP A 84 5.28 -0.62 6.14
C TRP A 84 4.76 -1.93 5.59
N LEU A 85 4.71 -2.06 4.26
CA LEU A 85 4.62 -3.37 3.60
C LEU A 85 6.04 -3.89 3.42
N VAL A 86 6.33 -5.04 4.04
CA VAL A 86 7.67 -5.64 4.07
C VAL A 86 7.63 -6.95 3.30
N PHE A 87 8.47 -7.08 2.28
CA PHE A 87 8.56 -8.29 1.44
C PHE A 87 9.92 -8.94 1.66
N ASP A 88 9.94 -10.20 2.12
CA ASP A 88 11.18 -10.98 2.27
C ASP A 88 11.46 -11.75 0.97
N LEU A 89 12.63 -11.48 0.39
CA LEU A 89 13.10 -12.09 -0.85
C LEU A 89 14.16 -13.12 -0.52
N ASP A 90 13.81 -14.40 -0.70
CA ASP A 90 14.68 -15.55 -0.43
C ASP A 90 15.61 -15.91 -1.62
N HIS A 91 15.81 -14.98 -2.54
CA HIS A 91 16.75 -15.09 -3.65
C HIS A 91 17.80 -13.97 -3.62
N ALA A 92 18.90 -14.14 -4.36
CA ALA A 92 20.03 -13.19 -4.36
C ALA A 92 19.73 -11.88 -5.12
N ASN A 93 18.70 -11.86 -5.97
CA ASN A 93 18.33 -10.67 -6.73
C ASN A 93 17.62 -9.63 -5.85
N ALA A 94 18.38 -8.78 -5.18
CA ALA A 94 17.81 -7.71 -4.33
C ALA A 94 17.11 -6.59 -5.13
N LEU A 95 17.29 -6.54 -6.46
CA LEU A 95 16.68 -5.55 -7.36
C LEU A 95 15.50 -6.13 -8.16
N ALA A 96 14.94 -7.27 -7.74
CA ALA A 96 13.81 -7.92 -8.41
C ALA A 96 12.59 -7.01 -8.62
N TRP A 97 12.45 -5.95 -7.81
CA TRP A 97 11.41 -4.93 -8.00
C TRP A 97 11.58 -4.14 -9.31
N ASP A 98 12.81 -3.84 -9.73
CA ASP A 98 13.08 -3.08 -10.95
C ASP A 98 12.87 -3.97 -12.19
N ASP A 99 13.31 -5.23 -12.12
CA ASP A 99 13.06 -6.24 -13.15
C ASP A 99 11.56 -6.54 -13.32
N ALA A 100 10.81 -6.53 -12.22
CA ALA A 100 9.36 -6.68 -12.23
C ALA A 100 8.62 -5.40 -12.64
N GLY A 101 9.33 -4.29 -12.89
CA GLY A 101 8.75 -2.98 -13.22
C GLY A 101 7.83 -2.42 -12.13
N LEU A 102 8.07 -2.80 -10.89
CA LEU A 102 7.38 -2.27 -9.72
C LEU A 102 7.97 -0.90 -9.33
N PRO A 103 7.21 -0.06 -8.62
CA PRO A 103 7.75 1.17 -8.05
C PRO A 103 8.96 0.86 -7.15
N ALA A 104 9.89 1.80 -7.02
CA ALA A 104 11.04 1.61 -6.14
C ALA A 104 10.58 1.48 -4.67
N PRO A 105 11.17 0.56 -3.88
CA PRO A 105 10.92 0.52 -2.44
C PRO A 105 11.55 1.74 -1.77
N ASN A 106 11.10 2.10 -0.57
CA ASN A 106 11.75 3.14 0.23
C ASN A 106 13.11 2.66 0.76
N LEU A 107 13.15 1.42 1.26
CA LEU A 107 14.35 0.80 1.83
C LEU A 107 14.51 -0.62 1.27
N MET A 108 15.76 -0.99 1.03
CA MET A 108 16.19 -2.38 0.78
C MET A 108 17.20 -2.77 1.84
N VAL A 109 16.95 -3.87 2.55
CA VAL A 109 17.80 -4.39 3.63
C VAL A 109 18.32 -5.77 3.24
N ARG A 110 19.56 -5.82 2.79
CA ARG A 110 20.20 -7.03 2.25
C ARG A 110 21.09 -7.73 3.27
N ASN A 111 21.01 -9.06 3.30
CA ASN A 111 21.98 -9.89 3.99
C ASN A 111 23.29 -9.94 3.18
N ARG A 112 24.38 -9.46 3.78
CA ARG A 112 25.70 -9.39 3.15
C ARG A 112 26.27 -10.75 2.74
N LYS A 113 25.89 -11.83 3.44
CA LYS A 113 26.38 -13.20 3.19
C LYS A 113 25.51 -13.94 2.17
N SER A 114 24.19 -13.97 2.37
CA SER A 114 23.28 -14.78 1.53
C SER A 114 22.67 -14.06 0.33
N GLY A 115 22.73 -12.73 0.29
CA GLY A 115 22.06 -11.93 -0.75
C GLY A 115 20.54 -11.74 -0.54
N HIS A 116 19.90 -12.54 0.34
CA HIS A 116 18.48 -12.39 0.69
C HIS A 116 18.18 -10.99 1.23
N SER A 117 17.09 -10.39 0.78
CA SER A 117 16.80 -9.00 1.06
C SER A 117 15.37 -8.79 1.53
N GLN A 118 15.14 -7.74 2.30
CA GLN A 118 13.79 -7.28 2.62
C GLN A 118 13.55 -5.93 1.97
N LEU A 119 12.45 -5.79 1.23
CA LEU A 119 12.00 -4.54 0.63
C LEU A 119 10.91 -3.91 1.49
N PHE A 120 11.01 -2.61 1.72
CA PHE A 120 10.08 -1.85 2.55
C PHE A 120 9.38 -0.79 1.70
N TYR A 121 8.06 -0.85 1.64
CA TYR A 121 7.22 0.17 1.03
C TYR A 121 6.43 0.92 2.12
N ALA A 122 6.64 2.23 2.20
CA ALA A 122 5.90 3.12 3.09
C ALA A 122 4.50 3.35 2.54
N VAL A 123 3.47 3.12 3.35
CA VAL A 123 2.06 3.39 3.03
C VAL A 123 1.41 4.21 4.14
N PRO A 124 0.34 4.98 3.87
CA PRO A 124 -0.49 5.55 4.92
C PRO A 124 -0.93 4.44 5.89
N SER A 125 -0.85 4.69 7.20
CA SER A 125 -1.12 3.65 8.19
C SER A 125 -2.51 3.06 8.03
N VAL A 126 -2.57 1.77 7.75
CA VAL A 126 -3.83 1.02 7.68
C VAL A 126 -4.12 0.43 9.05
N CYS A 127 -5.20 0.88 9.68
CA CYS A 127 -5.68 0.31 10.93
C CYS A 127 -6.16 -1.13 10.70
N THR A 128 -5.68 -2.06 11.52
CA THR A 128 -5.97 -3.50 11.48
C THR A 128 -6.59 -4.02 12.78
N THR A 129 -7.03 -3.14 13.67
CA THR A 129 -7.77 -3.50 14.88
C THR A 129 -9.18 -4.01 14.55
N GLU A 130 -9.87 -4.58 15.53
CA GLU A 130 -11.24 -5.11 15.38
C GLU A 130 -12.26 -4.05 14.93
N ASN A 131 -12.03 -2.79 15.31
CA ASN A 131 -12.89 -1.65 14.95
C ASN A 131 -12.54 -1.03 13.58
N ALA A 132 -11.54 -1.57 12.89
CA ALA A 132 -11.08 -1.02 11.63
C ALA A 132 -12.06 -1.31 10.48
N ARG A 133 -12.01 -0.45 9.46
CA ARG A 133 -12.78 -0.68 8.23
C ARG A 133 -12.18 -1.85 7.46
N VAL A 134 -12.99 -2.88 7.24
CA VAL A 134 -12.60 -4.12 6.53
C VAL A 134 -12.08 -3.83 5.11
N LYS A 135 -12.65 -2.83 4.42
CA LYS A 135 -12.29 -2.52 3.02
C LYS A 135 -10.81 -2.12 2.85
N PRO A 136 -10.28 -1.08 3.51
CA PRO A 136 -8.84 -0.78 3.48
C PRO A 136 -7.93 -1.96 3.80
N ILE A 137 -8.29 -2.79 4.79
CA ILE A 137 -7.52 -3.98 5.16
C ILE A 137 -7.47 -4.98 4.00
N GLN A 138 -8.62 -5.30 3.40
CA GLN A 138 -8.71 -6.21 2.26
C GLN A 138 -7.94 -5.68 1.05
N TYR A 139 -8.00 -4.37 0.80
CA TYR A 139 -7.27 -3.76 -0.32
C TYR A 139 -5.76 -3.79 -0.13
N MET A 140 -5.28 -3.42 1.07
CA MET A 140 -3.88 -3.55 1.43
C MET A 140 -3.39 -4.99 1.31
N LYS A 141 -4.17 -5.97 1.79
CA LYS A 141 -3.84 -7.40 1.66
C LYS A 141 -3.79 -7.86 0.21
N ALA A 142 -4.74 -7.42 -0.64
CA ALA A 142 -4.73 -7.75 -2.05
C ALA A 142 -3.49 -7.19 -2.78
N ILE A 143 -3.12 -5.94 -2.47
CA ILE A 143 -1.89 -5.32 -2.98
C ILE A 143 -0.67 -6.10 -2.51
N TYR A 144 -0.60 -6.45 -1.22
CA TYR A 144 0.49 -7.23 -0.66
C TYR A 144 0.65 -8.57 -1.39
N THR A 145 -0.43 -9.34 -1.54
CA THR A 145 -0.40 -10.63 -2.27
C THR A 145 0.06 -10.46 -3.72
N ALA A 146 -0.42 -9.43 -4.41
CA ALA A 146 -0.03 -9.18 -5.80
C ALA A 146 1.45 -8.76 -5.93
N PHE A 147 1.96 -7.94 -5.01
CA PHE A 147 3.38 -7.58 -4.96
C PHE A 147 4.26 -8.79 -4.61
N ALA A 148 3.87 -9.58 -3.61
CA ALA A 148 4.63 -10.77 -3.20
C ALA A 148 4.77 -11.76 -4.37
N ALA A 149 3.68 -12.01 -5.10
CA ALA A 149 3.70 -12.86 -6.29
C ALA A 149 4.60 -12.31 -7.41
N ARG A 150 4.64 -10.97 -7.61
CA ARG A 150 5.49 -10.34 -8.62
C ARG A 150 6.97 -10.33 -8.26
N LEU A 151 7.27 -10.29 -6.96
CA LEU A 151 8.61 -10.26 -6.41
C LEU A 151 9.18 -11.66 -6.15
N ASP A 152 8.41 -12.73 -6.36
CA ASP A 152 8.74 -14.09 -5.88
C ASP A 152 9.12 -14.09 -4.39
N ALA A 153 8.37 -13.28 -3.61
CA ALA A 153 8.56 -13.13 -2.18
C ALA A 153 7.81 -14.20 -1.40
N ASP A 154 8.26 -14.47 -0.16
CA ASP A 154 7.56 -15.37 0.75
C ASP A 154 6.12 -14.88 1.01
N MET A 155 5.14 -15.66 0.55
CA MET A 155 3.71 -15.35 0.72
C MET A 155 3.23 -15.56 2.15
N ASP A 156 3.88 -16.44 2.91
CA ASP A 156 3.56 -16.73 4.30
C ASP A 156 4.19 -15.70 5.25
N TYR A 157 5.12 -14.89 4.75
CA TYR A 157 5.64 -13.73 5.45
C TYR A 157 4.55 -12.64 5.50
N HIS A 158 3.71 -12.65 6.52
CA HIS A 158 2.72 -11.58 6.77
C HIS A 158 3.32 -10.40 7.58
N GLY A 159 4.57 -10.05 7.30
CA GLY A 159 5.33 -9.03 8.04
C GLY A 159 5.99 -9.52 9.33
N GLY A 160 5.83 -10.80 9.70
CA GLY A 160 6.45 -11.44 10.87
C GLY A 160 6.22 -10.71 12.21
N PRO A 161 6.70 -11.25 13.34
CA PRO A 161 6.77 -10.48 14.59
C PRO A 161 7.86 -9.39 14.51
N VAL A 162 8.89 -9.62 13.68
CA VAL A 162 10.05 -8.73 13.48
C VAL A 162 10.52 -8.81 12.02
N ALA A 163 11.18 -7.74 11.56
CA ALA A 163 11.87 -7.63 10.26
C ALA A 163 13.36 -7.34 10.49
N LYS A 164 14.18 -7.46 9.44
CA LYS A 164 15.58 -6.99 9.45
C LYS A 164 15.58 -5.50 9.73
N THR A 165 16.27 -5.06 10.78
CA THR A 165 16.36 -3.65 11.18
C THR A 165 17.11 -2.83 10.14
N PRO A 166 16.45 -1.93 9.37
CA PRO A 166 17.17 -1.05 8.45
C PRO A 166 18.23 -0.23 9.19
N GLY A 167 19.37 0.06 8.55
CA GLY A 167 20.47 0.83 9.14
C GLY A 167 21.32 0.10 10.18
N HIS A 168 20.98 -1.15 10.55
CA HIS A 168 21.81 -1.96 11.44
C HIS A 168 23.04 -2.54 10.68
N PRO A 169 24.28 -2.53 11.23
CA PRO A 169 25.50 -2.93 10.53
C PRO A 169 25.51 -4.36 10.01
N TRP A 170 24.78 -5.24 10.70
CA TRP A 170 24.60 -6.64 10.28
C TRP A 170 24.02 -6.75 8.86
N TRP A 171 23.24 -5.75 8.46
CA TRP A 171 22.65 -5.65 7.14
C TRP A 171 23.32 -4.58 6.30
N GLU A 172 23.13 -4.69 4.99
CA GLU A 172 23.42 -3.61 4.06
C GLU A 172 22.10 -2.94 3.70
N THR A 173 21.95 -1.68 4.08
CA THR A 173 20.72 -0.91 3.86
C THR A 173 20.93 0.10 2.75
N THR A 174 20.05 0.08 1.76
CA THR A 174 19.96 1.12 0.73
C THR A 174 18.65 1.89 0.93
N GLU A 175 18.75 3.22 1.02
CA GLU A 175 17.59 4.12 1.06
C GLU A 175 17.41 4.75 -0.33
N PHE A 176 16.23 4.58 -0.93
CA PHE A 176 15.93 5.10 -2.26
C PHE A 176 15.21 6.45 -2.20
N HIS A 177 14.14 6.54 -1.39
CA HIS A 177 13.32 7.74 -1.25
C HIS A 177 12.40 7.69 -0.02
N THR A 178 11.74 8.81 0.26
CA THR A 178 10.89 9.03 1.43
C THR A 178 9.40 9.09 1.13
N HIS A 179 9.03 9.00 -0.15
CA HIS A 179 7.64 8.99 -0.62
C HIS A 179 6.78 7.94 0.09
N VAL A 180 5.58 8.35 0.51
CA VAL A 180 4.59 7.47 1.14
C VAL A 180 3.57 7.11 0.07
N TYR A 181 3.60 5.87 -0.37
CA TYR A 181 2.74 5.38 -1.45
C TYR A 181 1.31 5.24 -0.98
N GLU A 182 0.40 5.94 -1.64
CA GLU A 182 -1.02 5.64 -1.52
C GLU A 182 -1.29 4.19 -1.97
N LEU A 183 -2.21 3.48 -1.31
CA LEU A 183 -2.54 2.11 -1.70
C LEU A 183 -3.00 2.03 -3.17
N GLY A 184 -3.72 3.06 -3.64
CA GLY A 184 -4.12 3.17 -5.03
C GLY A 184 -2.95 3.36 -6.00
N GLU A 185 -1.84 3.94 -5.56
CA GLU A 185 -0.63 4.11 -6.36
C GLU A 185 0.05 2.76 -6.57
N LEU A 186 0.27 1.99 -5.49
CA LEU A 186 0.84 0.63 -5.57
C LEU A 186 -0.05 -0.29 -6.41
N ALA A 187 -1.37 -0.20 -6.24
CA ALA A 187 -2.33 -0.99 -7.01
C ALA A 187 -2.30 -0.69 -8.52
N ASN A 188 -1.71 0.42 -8.97
CA ASN A 188 -1.57 0.70 -10.41
C ASN A 188 -0.43 -0.09 -11.06
N ALA A 189 0.52 -0.59 -10.26
CA ALA A 189 1.67 -1.35 -10.73
C ALA A 189 1.38 -2.86 -10.84
N VAL A 190 0.27 -3.32 -10.26
CA VAL A 190 -0.07 -4.74 -10.18
C VAL A 190 -1.54 -4.99 -10.46
N GLU A 191 -1.85 -6.15 -11.04
CA GLU A 191 -3.22 -6.59 -11.20
C GLU A 191 -3.71 -7.27 -9.91
N LEU A 192 -4.83 -6.80 -9.36
CA LEU A 192 -5.42 -7.37 -8.15
C LEU A 192 -6.41 -8.47 -8.50
N THR A 193 -6.30 -9.63 -7.85
CA THR A 193 -7.26 -10.74 -7.99
C THR A 193 -8.63 -10.39 -7.43
N VAL A 194 -8.68 -9.50 -6.44
CA VAL A 194 -9.93 -8.95 -5.91
C VAL A 194 -10.42 -7.90 -6.91
N LYS A 195 -11.53 -8.19 -7.60
CA LYS A 195 -12.22 -7.18 -8.41
C LYS A 195 -12.42 -5.92 -7.54
N PRO A 196 -12.05 -4.71 -8.02
CA PRO A 196 -12.36 -3.48 -7.32
C PRO A 196 -13.84 -3.52 -6.94
N TRP A 197 -14.18 -3.20 -5.69
CA TRP A 197 -15.56 -3.31 -5.21
C TRP A 197 -16.50 -2.70 -6.26
N ALA A 198 -17.38 -3.57 -6.81
CA ALA A 198 -18.19 -3.25 -7.97
C ALA A 198 -18.81 -1.86 -7.80
N THR A 199 -18.53 -0.98 -8.76
CA THR A 199 -19.09 0.37 -8.79
C THR A 199 -20.33 0.34 -9.65
N GLY A 200 -21.42 0.89 -9.12
CA GLY A 200 -22.69 1.00 -9.81
C GLY A 200 -23.85 0.39 -9.03
N PRO A 201 -25.09 0.68 -9.46
CA PRO A 201 -26.28 0.13 -8.83
C PRO A 201 -26.29 -1.39 -8.97
N LYS A 202 -26.46 -2.10 -7.85
CA LYS A 202 -26.56 -3.56 -7.81
C LYS A 202 -27.98 -3.99 -8.10
N LEU A 203 -28.41 -3.76 -9.34
CA LEU A 203 -29.80 -3.94 -9.76
C LEU A 203 -30.26 -5.39 -9.69
N ASP A 204 -29.34 -6.35 -9.85
CA ASP A 204 -29.54 -7.77 -9.65
C ASP A 204 -30.09 -8.09 -8.25
N GLN A 205 -29.50 -7.49 -7.21
CA GLN A 205 -29.86 -7.74 -5.80
C GLN A 205 -31.21 -7.12 -5.41
N VAL A 206 -31.64 -6.06 -6.10
CA VAL A 206 -32.87 -5.31 -5.81
C VAL A 206 -33.97 -5.51 -6.87
N SER A 207 -33.75 -6.41 -7.82
CA SER A 207 -34.59 -6.63 -9.01
C SER A 207 -36.07 -6.92 -8.69
N HIS A 208 -36.38 -7.39 -7.48
CA HIS A 208 -37.73 -7.69 -7.03
C HIS A 208 -38.56 -6.45 -6.61
N SER A 209 -37.94 -5.27 -6.43
CA SER A 209 -38.63 -4.09 -5.89
C SER A 209 -38.39 -2.84 -6.73
N ARG A 210 -39.47 -2.30 -7.31
CA ARG A 210 -39.48 -1.03 -8.05
C ARG A 210 -38.88 0.12 -7.24
N HIS A 211 -39.23 0.19 -5.96
CA HIS A 211 -38.70 1.20 -5.04
C HIS A 211 -37.19 1.05 -4.82
N CYS A 212 -36.73 -0.18 -4.58
CA CYS A 212 -35.31 -0.43 -4.36
C CYS A 212 -34.50 -0.18 -5.64
N ILE A 213 -35.02 -0.56 -6.81
CA ILE A 213 -34.42 -0.26 -8.11
C ILE A 213 -34.28 1.26 -8.30
N LEU A 214 -35.37 2.01 -8.14
CA LEU A 214 -35.35 3.46 -8.33
C LEU A 214 -34.38 4.13 -7.35
N PHE A 215 -34.43 3.74 -6.07
CA PHE A 215 -33.52 4.26 -5.04
C PHE A 215 -32.06 4.00 -5.41
N GLU A 216 -31.75 2.78 -5.86
CA GLU A 216 -30.38 2.38 -6.17
C GLU A 216 -29.83 3.12 -7.38
N GLN A 217 -30.62 3.25 -8.44
CA GLN A 217 -30.26 4.06 -9.61
C GLN A 217 -30.08 5.54 -9.21
N LEU A 218 -31.04 6.09 -8.47
CA LEU A 218 -31.08 7.50 -8.12
C LEU A 218 -29.93 7.90 -7.20
N ARG A 219 -29.55 7.08 -6.21
CA ARG A 219 -28.42 7.41 -5.32
C ARG A 219 -27.09 7.43 -6.06
N TYR A 220 -26.85 6.52 -7.01
CA TYR A 220 -25.62 6.54 -7.80
C TYR A 220 -25.57 7.70 -8.79
N PHE A 221 -26.71 8.10 -9.35
CA PHE A 221 -26.82 9.34 -10.11
C PHE A 221 -26.57 10.56 -9.22
N ALA A 222 -27.14 10.61 -8.02
CA ALA A 222 -26.90 11.69 -7.06
C ALA A 222 -25.41 11.83 -6.70
N TYR A 223 -24.74 10.72 -6.42
CA TYR A 223 -23.29 10.67 -6.15
C TYR A 223 -22.45 11.18 -7.32
N SER A 224 -22.98 11.06 -8.54
CA SER A 224 -22.27 11.46 -9.76
C SER A 224 -22.19 12.96 -9.98
N ILE A 225 -23.22 13.69 -9.52
CA ILE A 225 -23.38 15.11 -9.81
C ILE A 225 -23.17 15.98 -8.57
N VAL A 226 -23.32 15.44 -7.35
CA VAL A 226 -23.38 16.24 -6.12
C VAL A 226 -22.17 17.17 -5.92
N ASN A 227 -20.94 16.71 -6.17
CA ASN A 227 -19.77 17.56 -5.99
C ASN A 227 -19.75 18.71 -7.01
N ARG A 228 -20.10 18.42 -8.28
CA ARG A 228 -20.24 19.45 -9.31
C ARG A 228 -21.33 20.46 -8.96
N GLU A 229 -22.48 20.01 -8.48
CA GLU A 229 -23.59 20.90 -8.09
C GLU A 229 -23.26 21.71 -6.82
N ARG A 230 -22.43 21.21 -5.90
CA ARG A 230 -21.93 22.00 -4.77
C ARG A 230 -20.92 23.07 -5.21
N GLU A 231 -20.11 22.77 -6.22
CA GLU A 231 -19.09 23.69 -6.75
C GLU A 231 -19.69 24.77 -7.66
N LEU A 232 -20.61 24.39 -8.54
CA LEU A 232 -21.10 25.23 -9.66
C LEU A 232 -22.60 25.53 -9.62
N GLY A 233 -23.35 24.86 -8.75
CA GLY A 233 -24.81 24.89 -8.73
C GLY A 233 -25.38 25.25 -7.36
N SER A 234 -26.55 24.69 -7.05
CA SER A 234 -27.23 24.86 -5.77
C SER A 234 -27.94 23.57 -5.35
N PHE A 235 -28.39 23.52 -4.10
CA PHE A 235 -29.23 22.41 -3.64
C PHE A 235 -30.51 22.28 -4.48
N GLU A 236 -31.07 23.38 -4.95
CA GLU A 236 -32.29 23.37 -5.77
C GLU A 236 -32.03 22.81 -7.17
N SER A 237 -30.94 23.20 -7.84
CA SER A 237 -30.57 22.66 -9.15
C SER A 237 -30.26 21.16 -9.08
N PHE A 238 -29.60 20.74 -8.00
CA PHE A 238 -29.35 19.34 -7.68
C PHE A 238 -30.66 18.56 -7.52
N MET A 239 -31.57 19.04 -6.68
CA MET A 239 -32.88 18.39 -6.46
C MET A 239 -33.70 18.28 -7.75
N ARG A 240 -33.72 19.34 -8.56
CA ARG A 240 -34.40 19.33 -9.87
C ARG A 240 -33.82 18.29 -10.82
N SER A 241 -32.50 18.13 -10.82
CA SER A 241 -31.82 17.10 -11.61
C SER A 241 -32.18 15.69 -11.14
N LEU A 242 -32.27 15.47 -9.82
CA LEU A 242 -32.72 14.20 -9.26
C LEU A 242 -34.18 13.89 -9.58
N ASP A 243 -35.06 14.88 -9.49
CA ASP A 243 -36.46 14.73 -9.89
C ASP A 243 -36.53 14.30 -11.36
N ALA A 244 -35.94 15.08 -12.28
CA ALA A 244 -35.95 14.75 -13.70
C ALA A 244 -35.42 13.34 -13.99
N TYR A 245 -34.32 12.94 -13.33
CA TYR A 245 -33.79 11.58 -13.44
C TYR A 245 -34.80 10.53 -12.97
N ALA A 246 -35.38 10.71 -11.78
CA ALA A 246 -36.30 9.75 -11.19
C ALA A 246 -37.61 9.62 -11.97
N TYR A 247 -38.14 10.72 -12.52
CA TYR A 247 -39.30 10.70 -13.40
C TYR A 247 -39.02 9.92 -14.68
N ASN A 248 -37.88 10.16 -15.34
CA ASN A 248 -37.51 9.47 -16.57
C ASN A 248 -37.26 7.97 -16.36
N HIS A 249 -36.73 7.59 -15.20
CA HIS A 249 -36.46 6.19 -14.85
C HIS A 249 -37.67 5.47 -14.23
N ASN A 250 -38.81 6.16 -14.04
CA ASN A 250 -40.07 5.54 -13.62
C ASN A 250 -40.80 4.88 -14.79
N SER A 251 -40.10 4.02 -15.54
CA SER A 251 -40.60 3.29 -16.70
C SER A 251 -40.75 1.80 -16.41
N PHE A 252 -41.17 1.43 -15.21
CA PHE A 252 -41.26 0.04 -14.74
C PHE A 252 -42.23 -0.82 -15.54
N LEU A 253 -43.31 -0.24 -16.07
CA LEU A 253 -44.21 -0.91 -17.02
C LEU A 253 -43.45 -1.47 -18.23
N LYS A 254 -42.51 -0.69 -18.79
CA LYS A 254 -41.67 -1.13 -19.92
C LYS A 254 -40.62 -2.18 -19.52
N GLN A 255 -40.35 -2.32 -18.23
CA GLN A 255 -39.40 -3.27 -17.66
C GLN A 255 -40.08 -4.57 -17.17
N GLY A 256 -41.38 -4.76 -17.45
CA GLY A 256 -42.11 -5.98 -17.12
C GLY A 256 -42.83 -5.96 -15.76
N PHE A 257 -42.87 -4.82 -15.07
CA PHE A 257 -43.69 -4.68 -13.87
C PHE A 257 -45.16 -4.36 -14.21
N SER A 258 -46.06 -4.63 -13.27
CA SER A 258 -47.49 -4.38 -13.42
C SER A 258 -47.87 -2.90 -13.53
N GLU A 259 -47.10 -2.01 -12.91
CA GLU A 259 -47.38 -0.57 -12.89
C GLU A 259 -46.12 0.26 -12.58
N ASN A 260 -46.13 1.53 -12.98
CA ASN A 260 -45.12 2.52 -12.58
C ASN A 260 -45.34 2.99 -11.13
N LEU A 261 -44.29 3.54 -10.51
CA LEU A 261 -44.44 4.13 -9.18
C LEU A 261 -45.29 5.41 -9.23
N PRO A 262 -46.12 5.67 -8.22
CA PRO A 262 -46.87 6.92 -8.13
C PRO A 262 -45.93 8.10 -7.87
N LEU A 263 -46.32 9.29 -8.31
CA LEU A 263 -45.47 10.49 -8.22
C LEU A 263 -45.09 10.85 -6.78
N SER A 264 -45.97 10.56 -5.82
CA SER A 264 -45.68 10.75 -4.39
C SER A 264 -44.50 9.91 -3.91
N SER A 265 -44.43 8.64 -4.35
CA SER A 265 -43.34 7.71 -4.06
C SER A 265 -42.02 8.14 -4.70
N ILE A 266 -42.08 8.71 -5.90
CA ILE A 266 -40.89 9.26 -6.56
C ILE A 266 -40.35 10.44 -5.76
N ARG A 267 -41.22 11.42 -5.46
CA ARG A 267 -40.87 12.63 -4.70
C ARG A 267 -40.28 12.31 -3.33
N SER A 268 -40.85 11.32 -2.62
CA SER A 268 -40.33 10.90 -1.31
C SER A 268 -38.92 10.29 -1.43
N THR A 269 -38.71 9.45 -2.44
CA THR A 269 -37.41 8.83 -2.74
C THR A 269 -36.36 9.89 -3.09
N VAL A 270 -36.72 10.84 -3.98
CA VAL A 270 -35.85 11.97 -4.37
C VAL A 270 -35.48 12.82 -3.17
N LYS A 271 -36.45 13.18 -2.32
CA LYS A 271 -36.20 13.96 -1.10
C LYS A 271 -35.25 13.26 -0.13
N SER A 272 -35.41 11.96 0.06
CA SER A 272 -34.56 11.16 0.93
C SER A 272 -33.12 11.09 0.41
N VAL A 273 -32.95 10.66 -0.85
CA VAL A 273 -31.64 10.54 -1.50
C VAL A 273 -30.95 11.90 -1.60
N GLY A 274 -31.68 12.93 -2.04
CA GLY A 274 -31.15 14.27 -2.25
C GLY A 274 -30.62 14.90 -0.97
N ARG A 275 -31.40 14.93 0.10
CA ARG A 275 -30.95 15.48 1.39
C ARG A 275 -29.74 14.75 1.95
N TRP A 276 -29.82 13.41 2.02
CA TRP A 276 -28.71 12.63 2.57
C TRP A 276 -27.44 12.82 1.74
N THR A 277 -27.56 12.83 0.41
CA THR A 277 -26.41 13.01 -0.48
C THR A 277 -25.81 14.39 -0.33
N TRP A 278 -26.63 15.44 -0.30
CA TRP A 278 -26.16 16.81 -0.17
C TRP A 278 -25.50 17.10 1.19
N ASP A 279 -26.01 16.52 2.28
CA ASP A 279 -25.51 16.84 3.62
C ASP A 279 -24.40 15.89 4.10
N ARG A 280 -24.41 14.63 3.66
CA ARG A 280 -23.56 13.56 4.24
C ARG A 280 -22.60 12.91 3.26
N TYR A 281 -22.84 12.97 1.96
CA TYR A 281 -21.98 12.29 1.00
C TYR A 281 -20.71 13.09 0.72
N THR A 282 -19.56 12.47 0.99
CA THR A 282 -18.21 13.03 0.74
C THR A 282 -17.42 12.20 -0.26
N GLY A 283 -18.07 11.25 -0.94
CA GLY A 283 -17.39 10.44 -1.94
C GLY A 283 -16.97 11.29 -3.14
N ASP A 284 -15.79 11.01 -3.67
CA ASP A 284 -15.28 11.63 -4.89
C ASP A 284 -15.11 10.55 -5.97
N ARG A 285 -15.48 10.87 -7.21
CA ARG A 285 -15.19 10.02 -8.38
C ARG A 285 -13.73 10.13 -8.82
N ARG A 286 -12.99 11.13 -8.34
CA ARG A 286 -11.56 11.32 -8.64
C ARG A 286 -10.64 10.32 -7.93
N CYS A 287 -11.15 9.52 -6.98
CA CYS A 287 -10.33 8.48 -6.38
C CYS A 287 -9.98 7.42 -7.45
N HIS A 288 -8.67 7.27 -7.73
CA HIS A 288 -8.13 6.36 -8.73
C HIS A 288 -8.40 4.90 -8.34
N ARG A 289 -9.46 4.30 -8.90
CA ARG A 289 -9.92 2.94 -8.57
C ARG A 289 -9.61 1.92 -9.67
N GLY A 290 -8.35 1.91 -10.09
CA GLY A 290 -7.85 1.08 -11.20
C GLY A 290 -7.50 1.98 -12.38
N ALA A 291 -6.20 2.24 -12.56
CA ALA A 291 -5.77 3.32 -13.43
C ALA A 291 -5.65 2.96 -14.91
N MET A 292 -5.81 1.68 -15.32
CA MET A 292 -5.62 1.26 -16.71
C MET A 292 -6.87 0.69 -17.41
N GLN A 293 -7.92 0.31 -16.66
CA GLN A 293 -9.15 -0.30 -17.21
C GLN A 293 -8.85 -1.34 -18.32
N LEU A 294 -7.84 -2.19 -18.10
CA LEU A 294 -7.40 -3.17 -19.09
C LEU A 294 -8.50 -4.17 -19.39
N ASP A 295 -8.56 -4.64 -20.63
CA ASP A 295 -9.51 -5.66 -21.05
C ASP A 295 -9.32 -6.94 -20.21
N GLY A 296 -10.42 -7.43 -19.62
CA GLY A 296 -10.43 -8.64 -18.81
C GLY A 296 -10.22 -9.92 -19.62
N SER A 297 -10.26 -9.86 -20.96
CA SER A 297 -9.92 -10.98 -21.84
C SER A 297 -8.42 -11.29 -21.90
N LEU A 298 -7.58 -10.31 -21.57
CA LEU A 298 -6.12 -10.47 -21.55
C LEU A 298 -5.65 -11.38 -20.41
N SER A 299 -4.59 -12.13 -20.65
CA SER A 299 -3.99 -12.96 -19.61
C SER A 299 -3.49 -12.10 -18.44
N LEU A 300 -3.40 -12.70 -17.26
CA LEU A 300 -2.88 -12.00 -16.07
C LEU A 300 -1.47 -11.45 -16.32
N THR A 301 -0.61 -12.23 -16.98
CA THR A 301 0.77 -11.86 -17.30
C THR A 301 0.82 -10.65 -18.23
N GLU A 302 -0.01 -10.61 -19.27
CA GLU A 302 -0.07 -9.47 -20.20
C GLU A 302 -0.57 -8.21 -19.50
N ARG A 303 -1.61 -8.32 -18.67
CA ARG A 303 -2.13 -7.17 -17.91
C ARG A 303 -1.09 -6.61 -16.94
N GLN A 304 -0.35 -7.49 -16.26
CA GLN A 304 0.75 -7.10 -15.38
C GLN A 304 1.92 -6.45 -16.14
N SER A 305 2.25 -6.95 -17.33
CA SER A 305 3.28 -6.35 -18.20
C SER A 305 2.90 -4.93 -18.63
N LEU A 306 1.66 -4.72 -19.06
CA LEU A 306 1.15 -3.39 -19.42
C LEU A 306 1.16 -2.41 -18.22
N ALA A 307 0.79 -2.90 -17.02
CA ALA A 307 0.85 -2.12 -15.78
C ALA A 307 2.28 -1.69 -15.42
N ALA A 308 3.23 -2.61 -15.51
CA ALA A 308 4.65 -2.34 -15.30
C ALA A 308 5.18 -1.32 -16.31
N GLN A 309 4.88 -1.47 -17.61
CA GLN A 309 5.31 -0.55 -18.65
C GLN A 309 4.83 0.88 -18.36
N ARG A 310 3.54 1.06 -18.07
CA ARG A 310 2.99 2.38 -17.75
C ARG A 310 3.62 2.98 -16.50
N THR A 311 3.80 2.19 -15.45
CA THR A 311 4.41 2.65 -14.19
C THR A 311 5.85 3.11 -14.43
N ASN A 312 6.61 2.34 -15.22
CA ASN A 312 7.96 2.72 -15.66
C ASN A 312 7.97 4.02 -16.47
N GLU A 313 7.08 4.18 -17.45
CA GLU A 313 6.98 5.42 -18.23
C GLU A 313 6.68 6.63 -17.36
N LEU A 314 5.76 6.50 -16.40
CA LEU A 314 5.43 7.58 -15.46
C LEU A 314 6.62 7.91 -14.55
N ARG A 315 7.33 6.90 -14.04
CA ARG A 315 8.54 7.05 -13.23
C ARG A 315 9.64 7.76 -14.01
N HIS A 316 9.88 7.36 -15.26
CA HIS A 316 10.84 8.01 -16.15
C HIS A 316 10.50 9.47 -16.37
N LYS A 317 9.26 9.80 -16.73
CA LYS A 317 8.80 11.18 -16.92
C LYS A 317 8.94 12.03 -15.65
N ALA A 318 8.58 11.49 -14.49
CA ALA A 318 8.69 12.19 -13.22
C ALA A 318 10.16 12.46 -12.85
N THR A 319 11.04 11.46 -13.04
CA THR A 319 12.48 11.56 -12.79
C THR A 319 13.12 12.59 -13.71
N GLU A 320 12.80 12.52 -15.01
CA GLU A 320 13.24 13.48 -16.01
C GLU A 320 12.80 14.90 -15.67
N SER A 321 11.54 15.08 -15.24
CA SER A 321 11.01 16.38 -14.81
C SER A 321 11.79 16.95 -13.63
N LYS A 322 12.09 16.14 -12.60
CA LYS A 322 12.90 16.55 -11.44
C LYS A 322 14.32 16.95 -11.85
N ILE A 323 14.97 16.15 -12.70
CA ILE A 323 16.31 16.45 -13.21
C ILE A 323 16.30 17.75 -14.03
N ARG A 324 15.33 17.92 -14.93
CA ARG A 324 15.17 19.16 -15.73
C ARG A 324 14.94 20.38 -14.84
N ALA A 325 14.09 20.28 -13.82
CA ALA A 325 13.86 21.35 -12.86
C ALA A 325 15.15 21.69 -12.08
N ALA A 326 15.90 20.67 -11.64
CA ALA A 326 17.15 20.85 -10.94
C ALA A 326 18.23 21.55 -11.79
N CYS A 327 18.35 21.16 -13.06
CA CYS A 327 19.24 21.82 -14.01
C CYS A 327 18.88 23.30 -14.18
N ARG A 328 17.60 23.64 -14.36
CA ARG A 328 17.16 25.03 -14.48
C ARG A 328 17.51 25.85 -13.24
N GLN A 329 17.24 25.30 -12.06
CA GLN A 329 17.55 25.98 -10.79
C GLN A 329 19.05 26.22 -10.61
N LEU A 330 19.91 25.29 -11.03
CA LEU A 330 21.37 25.48 -10.99
C LEU A 330 21.84 26.54 -11.98
N GLN A 331 21.25 26.57 -13.18
CA GLN A 331 21.52 27.60 -14.19
C GLN A 331 21.12 28.99 -13.71
N ASP A 332 19.94 29.13 -13.09
CA ASP A 332 19.46 30.41 -12.54
C ASP A 332 20.36 30.93 -11.39
N GLN A 333 21.04 30.01 -10.69
CA GLN A 333 22.02 30.35 -9.65
C GLN A 333 23.44 30.60 -10.19
N GLY A 334 23.65 30.50 -11.51
CA GLY A 334 24.98 30.61 -12.13
C GLY A 334 25.95 29.48 -11.75
N LYS A 335 25.45 28.35 -11.27
CA LYS A 335 26.26 27.20 -10.85
C LYS A 335 26.47 26.23 -12.01
N ALA A 336 27.61 25.55 -12.01
CA ALA A 336 27.91 24.52 -13.01
C ALA A 336 27.00 23.29 -12.85
N LEU A 337 26.57 22.72 -13.98
CA LEU A 337 25.75 21.52 -14.06
C LEU A 337 26.57 20.25 -13.80
N VAL A 338 26.99 20.06 -12.56
CA VAL A 338 27.71 18.86 -12.13
C VAL A 338 26.73 17.75 -11.74
N ARG A 339 26.97 16.50 -12.19
CA ARG A 339 26.07 15.35 -11.93
C ARG A 339 25.73 15.18 -10.45
N SER A 340 26.71 15.37 -9.56
CA SER A 340 26.48 15.30 -8.10
C SER A 340 25.53 16.39 -7.61
N ALA A 341 25.71 17.64 -8.05
CA ALA A 341 24.85 18.76 -7.67
C ALA A 341 23.41 18.58 -8.17
N ILE A 342 23.25 18.11 -9.41
CA ILE A 342 21.93 17.81 -10.00
C ILE A 342 21.26 16.68 -9.20
N ALA A 343 21.99 15.61 -8.90
CA ALA A 343 21.47 14.46 -8.16
C ALA A 343 20.98 14.85 -6.76
N THR A 344 21.78 15.63 -6.04
CA THR A 344 21.41 16.18 -4.72
C THR A 344 20.16 17.04 -4.80
N LEU A 345 20.08 17.94 -5.78
CA LEU A 345 18.98 18.91 -5.88
C LEU A 345 17.68 18.29 -6.43
N ALA A 346 17.79 17.30 -7.31
CA ALA A 346 16.65 16.51 -7.82
C ALA A 346 16.19 15.42 -6.83
N GLY A 347 16.98 15.11 -5.80
CA GLY A 347 16.69 14.04 -4.84
C GLY A 347 16.77 12.64 -5.47
N VAL A 348 17.72 12.41 -6.37
CA VAL A 348 17.95 11.12 -7.05
C VAL A 348 19.40 10.70 -6.93
N SER A 349 19.73 9.43 -7.25
CA SER A 349 21.11 8.96 -7.19
C SER A 349 21.97 9.57 -8.31
N VAL A 350 23.28 9.70 -8.09
CA VAL A 350 24.22 10.19 -9.13
C VAL A 350 24.25 9.28 -10.36
N ARG A 351 23.94 7.98 -10.22
CA ARG A 351 23.83 7.04 -11.33
C ARG A 351 22.58 7.29 -12.19
N THR A 352 21.54 7.87 -11.60
CA THR A 352 20.27 8.17 -12.24
C THR A 352 20.33 9.44 -13.09
N VAL A 353 21.21 10.38 -12.73
CA VAL A 353 21.53 11.60 -13.50
C VAL A 353 22.55 11.29 -14.59
#